data_AF-A0A1V9Y186-F1
#
_entry.id   AF-A0A1V9Y186-F1
#
_cell.length_a   1.000
_cell.length_b   1.000
_cell.length_c   1.000
_cell.angle_alpha   90.00
_cell.angle_beta   90.00
_cell.angle_gamma   90.00
#
_symmetry.space_group_name_H-M   'P 1'
#
loop_
_entity.id
_entity.type
_entity.pdbx_description
1 polymer ?
#
loop_
_entity_poly.entity_id
_entity_poly.type
_entity_poly.pdbx_seq_one_letter_code
_entity_poly.pdbx_strand_id
1 'polypeptide(L)' 'MKQSKGLAMQDIVGRIHLFVANLDIKPHVKVYIFSKLGELEKRLTAGTAENIQLASLVGLVYQARQLM' A
#
# COMPACT_ATOMS: atom_id res chain seq x y z
N MET A 1 24.57 2.87 10.70
CA MET A 1 23.22 3.28 10.27
C MET A 1 23.15 3.16 8.75
N LYS A 2 22.68 2.01 8.23
CA LYS A 2 22.55 1.81 6.78
C LYS A 2 21.24 2.43 6.33
N GLN A 3 21.30 3.64 5.78
CA GLN A 3 20.21 4.25 5.02
C GLN A 3 20.06 3.49 3.70
N SER A 4 19.37 2.37 3.73
CA SER A 4 18.99 1.62 2.53
C SER A 4 17.86 2.37 1.84
N LYS A 5 18.19 3.30 0.93
CA LYS A 5 17.24 4.08 0.09
C LYS A 5 16.09 4.69 0.90
N GLY A 6 16.35 5.85 1.50
CA GLY A 6 15.41 6.59 2.37
C GLY A 6 14.13 7.07 1.69
N LEU A 7 13.22 6.15 1.37
CA LEU A 7 11.80 6.43 1.28
C LEU A 7 11.17 5.85 2.54
N ALA A 8 10.53 6.70 3.33
CA ALA A 8 9.71 6.22 4.42
C ALA A 8 8.60 5.34 3.82
N MET A 9 8.24 4.25 4.49
CA MET A 9 7.14 3.41 4.01
C MET A 9 5.83 4.21 3.85
N GLN A 10 5.65 5.27 4.65
CA GLN A 10 4.56 6.24 4.52
C GLN A 10 4.55 6.94 3.14
N ASP A 11 5.70 7.36 2.62
CA ASP A 11 5.80 7.98 1.29
C ASP A 11 5.43 7.00 0.19
N ILE A 12 5.83 5.74 0.32
CA ILE A 12 5.51 4.69 -0.65
C ILE A 12 4.00 4.47 -0.70
N VAL A 13 3.34 4.38 0.45
CA VAL A 13 1.89 4.16 0.54
C VAL A 13 1.11 5.34 -0.03
N GLY A 14 1.52 6.57 0.29
CA GLY A 14 0.91 7.78 -0.27
C GLY A 14 1.06 7.86 -1.80
N ARG A 15 2.24 7.51 -2.34
CA ARG A 15 2.46 7.47 -3.79
C ARG A 15 1.61 6.39 -4.48
N ILE A 16 1.46 5.22 -3.85
CA ILE A 16 0.63 4.14 -4.39
C ILE A 16 -0.85 4.53 -4.35
N HIS A 17 -1.30 5.22 -3.30
CA HIS A 17 -2.65 5.77 -3.23
C HIS A 17 -2.95 6.69 -4.42
N LEU A 18 -2.05 7.64 -4.71
CA LEU A 18 -2.16 8.53 -5.88
C LEU A 18 -2.10 7.76 -7.19
N PHE A 19 -1.24 6.75 -7.29
CA PHE A 19 -1.12 5.93 -8.50
C PHE A 19 -2.41 5.16 -8.78
N VAL A 20 -3.01 4.53 -7.77
CA VAL A 20 -4.27 3.77 -7.88
C VAL A 20 -5.46 4.69 -8.17
N ALA A 21 -5.46 5.91 -7.66
CA ALA A 21 -6.50 6.89 -7.97
C ALA A 21 -6.54 7.23 -9.47
N ASN A 22 -5.36 7.33 -10.11
CA ASN A 22 -5.24 7.64 -11.54
C ASN A 22 -5.42 6.42 -12.46
N LEU A 23 -5.42 5.20 -11.93
CA LEU A 23 -5.65 3.97 -12.69
C LEU A 23 -7.13 3.83 -13.10
N ASP A 24 -7.37 3.43 -14.34
CA ASP A 24 -8.71 3.08 -14.82
C ASP A 24 -9.00 1.59 -14.54
N ILE A 25 -9.49 1.32 -13.33
CA ILE A 25 -9.89 0.00 -12.84
C ILE A 25 -11.29 0.04 -12.26
N LYS A 26 -11.96 -1.11 -12.22
CA LYS A 26 -13.36 -1.22 -11.75
C LYS A 26 -13.52 -0.62 -10.33
N PRO A 27 -14.63 0.09 -10.03
CA PRO A 27 -14.82 0.78 -8.75
C PRO A 27 -14.68 -0.11 -7.52
N HIS A 28 -15.15 -1.37 -7.58
CA HIS A 28 -15.06 -2.30 -6.45
C HIS A 28 -13.61 -2.67 -6.11
N VAL A 29 -12.73 -2.75 -7.12
CA VAL A 29 -11.29 -3.01 -6.93
C VAL A 29 -10.62 -1.79 -6.31
N LYS A 30 -10.98 -0.57 -6.74
CA LYS A 30 -10.48 0.67 -6.11
C LYS A 30 -10.82 0.72 -4.63
N VAL A 31 -12.08 0.47 -4.28
CA VAL A 31 -12.54 0.48 -2.88
C VAL A 31 -11.77 -0.55 -2.05
N TYR A 32 -11.58 -1.76 -2.58
CA TYR A 32 -10.80 -2.80 -1.91
C TYR A 32 -9.34 -2.35 -1.65
N ILE A 33 -8.67 -1.80 -2.67
CA ILE A 33 -7.30 -1.31 -2.54
C ILE A 33 -7.23 -0.17 -1.51
N PHE A 34 -8.11 0.81 -1.59
CA PHE A 34 -8.10 1.96 -0.68
C PHE A 34 -8.36 1.56 0.78
N SER A 35 -9.30 0.65 1.03
CA SER A 35 -9.58 0.14 2.37
C SER A 35 -8.34 -0.51 2.99
N LYS A 36 -7.65 -1.34 2.21
CA LYS A 36 -6.46 -2.06 2.68
C LYS A 36 -5.20 -1.19 2.78
N LEU A 37 -5.04 -0.19 1.92
CA LEU A 37 -3.99 0.83 2.07
C LEU A 37 -4.18 1.61 3.38
N GLY A 38 -5.41 2.00 3.73
CA GLY A 38 -5.70 2.67 5.00
C GLY A 38 -5.41 1.82 6.24
N GLU A 39 -5.71 0.51 6.20
CA GLU A 39 -5.29 -0.42 7.26
C GLU A 39 -3.77 -0.47 7.42
N LEU A 40 -3.04 -0.41 6.29
CA LEU A 40 -1.58 -0.45 6.26
C LEU A 40 -0.97 0.85 6.79
N GLU A 41 -1.50 2.02 6.43
CA GLU A 41 -1.11 3.32 6.99
C GLU A 41 -1.32 3.38 8.50
N LYS A 42 -2.47 2.92 8.99
CA LYS A 42 -2.75 2.86 10.42
C LYS A 42 -1.71 2.01 11.17
N ARG A 43 -1.33 0.87 10.61
CA ARG A 43 -0.29 0.00 11.21
C ARG A 43 1.09 0.63 11.16
N LEU A 44 1.41 1.38 10.11
CA LEU A 44 2.68 2.10 10.01
C LEU A 44 2.78 3.22 11.05
N THR A 45 1.71 3.99 11.24
CA THR A 45 1.66 5.03 12.29
C THR A 45 1.79 4.44 13.69
N ALA A 46 1.37 3.19 13.91
CA ALA A 46 1.55 2.48 15.17
C ALA A 46 3.00 1.97 15.41
N GLY A 47 3.95 2.22 14.49
CA GLY A 47 5.35 1.83 14.65
C GLY A 47 5.63 0.35 14.36
N THR A 48 4.79 -0.31 13.57
CA THR A 48 5.02 -1.71 13.19
C THR A 48 6.17 -1.89 12.18
N ALA A 49 6.73 -3.09 12.11
CA ALA A 49 7.90 -3.37 11.28
C ALA A 49 7.62 -3.20 9.77
N GLU A 50 8.44 -2.38 9.10
CA GLU A 50 8.27 -2.02 7.68
C GLU A 50 8.36 -3.21 6.72
N ASN A 51 9.17 -4.22 7.05
CA ASN A 51 9.32 -5.43 6.24
C ASN A 51 8.00 -6.21 6.09
N ILE A 52 7.23 -6.34 7.17
CA ILE A 52 5.92 -7.01 7.17
C ILE A 52 4.90 -6.18 6.40
N GLN A 53 4.96 -4.85 6.51
CA GLN A 53 4.08 -3.95 5.76
C GLN A 53 4.38 -3.99 4.27
N LEU A 54 5.66 -4.07 3.88
CA LEU A 54 6.04 -4.23 2.48
C LEU A 54 5.50 -5.55 1.90
N ALA A 55 5.62 -6.66 2.62
CA ALA A 55 5.03 -7.94 2.20
C ALA A 55 3.50 -7.85 2.09
N SER A 56 2.85 -7.17 3.03
CA SER A 56 1.39 -6.93 3.01
C SER A 56 0.97 -6.12 1.78
N LEU A 57 1.76 -5.10 1.41
CA LEU A 57 1.53 -4.27 0.22
C LEU A 57 1.65 -5.08 -1.08
N VAL A 58 2.65 -5.95 -1.19
CA VAL A 58 2.80 -6.84 -2.36
C VAL A 58 1.62 -7.81 -2.45
N GLY A 59 1.21 -8.40 -1.33
CA GLY A 59 0.04 -9.28 -1.26
C GLY A 59 -1.26 -8.58 -1.69
N LEU A 60 -1.45 -7.33 -1.26
CA LEU A 60 -2.58 -6.50 -1.68
C LEU A 60 -2.64 -6.32 -3.20
N VAL A 61 -1.53 -5.95 -3.84
CA VAL A 61 -1.50 -5.76 -5.30
C VAL A 61 -1.82 -7.07 -6.03
N TYR A 62 -1.31 -8.20 -5.53
CA TYR A 62 -1.63 -9.51 -6.08
C TYR A 62 -3.12 -9.84 -5.96
N GLN A 63 -3.72 -9.63 -4.78
CA GLN A 63 -5.15 -9.87 -4.55
C GLN A 63 -6.03 -8.93 -5.40
N ALA A 64 -5.65 -7.66 -5.49
CA ALA A 64 -6.33 -6.69 -6.35
C ALA A 64 -6.35 -7.15 -7.82
N ARG A 65 -5.24 -7.73 -8.32
CA ARG A 65 -5.18 -8.31 -9.67
C ARG A 65 -6.13 -9.49 -9.86
N GLN A 66 -6.38 -10.30 -8.83
CA GLN A 66 -7.34 -11.41 -8.92
C GLN A 66 -8.81 -10.92 -8.93
N LEU A 67 -9.06 -9.70 -8.44
CA LEU A 67 -10.39 -9.07 -8.38
C LEU A 67 -10.73 -8.20 -9.61
N MET A 68 -9.73 -7.91 -10.46
CA MET A 68 -9.88 -7.19 -11.73
C MET A 68 -10.60 -8.05 -12.77
#